data_AF-A0AB34S9H5-F1
#
_entry.id   AF-A0AB34S9H5-F1
#
_cell.length_a   1.000
_cell.length_b   1.000
_cell.length_c   1.000
_cell.angle_alpha   90.00
_cell.angle_beta   90.00
_cell.angle_gamma   90.00
#
_symmetry.space_group_name_H-M   'P 1'
#
loop_
_entity.id
_entity.type
_entity.pdbx_description
1 polymer ?
#
loop_
_entity_poly.entity_id
_entity_poly.type
_entity_poly.pdbx_seq_one_letter_code
_entity_poly.pdbx_strand_id
1 'polypeptide(L)'
;MKDRKNKFLFLLPLVFFYSVFDILLIYLPLDSTVSKSLVVGNILIFSPLVTLLVSLLYAVFYGFSLRFSLLVGLLFLLTIFIFGEWIPLYHLVYFLSSLTGNGLGHLFYHLRKKNSRARKM
;
A
#
# COMPACT_ATOMS: atom_id res chain seq x y z
N MET A 1 20.14 13.03 -6.16
CA MET A 1 18.93 13.33 -5.36
C MET A 1 17.58 13.12 -6.07
N LYS A 2 17.52 13.05 -7.42
CA LYS A 2 16.25 12.95 -8.19
C LYS A 2 15.50 11.62 -8.02
N ASP A 3 16.22 10.53 -7.76
CA ASP A 3 15.66 9.16 -7.63
C ASP A 3 14.83 8.94 -6.35
N ARG A 4 15.19 9.61 -5.22
CA ARG A 4 14.48 9.42 -3.95
C ARG A 4 13.07 10.01 -3.95
N LYS A 5 12.84 11.12 -4.67
CA LYS A 5 11.52 11.78 -4.74
C LYS A 5 10.47 10.83 -5.34
N ASN A 6 10.84 10.03 -6.33
CA ASN A 6 9.91 9.10 -6.98
C ASN A 6 9.49 7.95 -6.05
N LYS A 7 10.34 7.53 -5.10
CA LYS A 7 10.02 6.45 -4.16
C LYS A 7 8.91 6.84 -3.18
N PHE A 8 8.90 8.09 -2.73
CA PHE A 8 7.87 8.59 -1.82
C PHE A 8 6.50 8.76 -2.52
N LEU A 9 6.47 8.95 -3.83
CA LEU A 9 5.21 9.03 -4.58
C LEU A 9 4.42 7.72 -4.52
N PHE A 10 5.07 6.57 -4.34
CA PHE A 10 4.37 5.30 -4.14
C PHE A 10 3.63 5.25 -2.80
N LEU A 11 3.95 6.10 -1.82
CA LEU A 11 3.25 6.14 -0.55
C LEU A 11 1.97 6.98 -0.61
N LEU A 12 1.82 7.88 -1.59
CA LEU A 12 0.65 8.76 -1.72
C LEU A 12 -0.69 7.98 -1.78
N PRO A 13 -0.83 6.93 -2.61
CA PRO A 13 -2.04 6.12 -2.61
C PRO A 13 -2.32 5.50 -1.24
N LEU A 14 -1.28 5.08 -0.51
CA LEU A 14 -1.45 4.48 0.82
C LEU A 14 -1.93 5.52 1.83
N VAL A 15 -1.35 6.73 1.83
CA VAL A 15 -1.82 7.85 2.66
C VAL A 15 -3.29 8.16 2.36
N PHE A 16 -3.68 8.11 1.08
CA PHE A 16 -5.06 8.35 0.70
C PHE A 16 -6.00 7.29 1.30
N PHE A 17 -5.74 6.00 1.07
CA PHE A 17 -6.63 4.94 1.55
C PHE A 17 -6.57 4.71 3.06
N TYR A 18 -5.43 4.94 3.71
CA TYR A 18 -5.30 4.77 5.16
C TYR A 18 -5.81 5.97 5.96
N SER A 19 -6.07 7.11 5.33
CA SER A 19 -6.48 8.30 6.07
C SER A 19 -7.46 9.19 5.33
N VAL A 20 -7.06 9.74 4.18
CA VAL A 20 -7.87 10.76 3.48
C VAL A 20 -9.23 10.22 3.09
N PHE A 21 -9.31 8.95 2.69
CA PHE A 21 -10.54 8.29 2.29
C PHE A 21 -11.56 8.23 3.43
N ASP A 22 -11.15 7.78 4.62
CA ASP A 22 -12.05 7.68 5.77
C ASP A 22 -12.48 9.08 6.26
N ILE A 23 -11.57 10.06 6.23
CA ILE A 23 -11.89 11.47 6.53
C ILE A 23 -12.91 12.02 5.53
N LEU A 24 -12.75 11.74 4.24
CA LEU A 24 -13.67 12.19 3.21
C LEU A 24 -15.08 11.62 3.43
N LEU A 25 -15.19 10.36 3.83
CA LEU A 25 -16.48 9.72 4.12
C LEU A 25 -17.22 10.31 5.33
N ILE A 26 -16.51 10.94 6.26
CA ILE A 26 -17.12 11.65 7.41
C ILE A 26 -17.78 12.95 6.95
N TYR A 27 -17.16 13.67 6.00
CA TYR A 27 -17.65 14.98 5.55
C TYR A 27 -18.61 14.93 4.36
N LEU A 28 -18.68 13.80 3.66
CA LEU A 28 -19.56 13.65 2.52
C LEU A 28 -21.01 13.38 3.00
N PRO A 29 -22.03 14.02 2.41
CA PRO A 29 -23.44 13.80 2.78
C PRO A 29 -23.95 12.46 2.22
N LEU A 30 -23.36 11.35 2.68
CA LEU A 30 -23.76 9.99 2.35
C LEU A 30 -24.73 9.45 3.40
N ASP A 31 -25.60 8.54 2.96
CA ASP A 31 -26.39 7.76 3.91
C ASP A 31 -25.47 7.01 4.88
N SER A 32 -25.90 6.92 6.14
CA SER A 32 -25.11 6.31 7.22
C SER A 32 -24.77 4.84 6.94
N THR A 33 -25.64 4.12 6.24
CA THR A 33 -25.43 2.71 5.86
C THR A 33 -24.33 2.60 4.81
N VAL A 34 -24.36 3.50 3.82
CA VAL A 34 -23.39 3.53 2.72
C VAL A 34 -22.01 3.93 3.23
N SER A 35 -21.93 4.96 4.07
CA SER A 35 -20.66 5.41 4.66
C SER A 35 -20.00 4.30 5.49
N LYS A 36 -20.77 3.62 6.35
CA LYS A 36 -20.26 2.47 7.13
C LYS A 36 -19.77 1.33 6.24
N SER A 37 -20.54 0.98 5.20
CA SER A 37 -20.15 -0.08 4.25
C SER A 37 -18.83 0.26 3.54
N LEU A 38 -18.63 1.52 3.16
CA LEU A 38 -17.40 1.98 2.52
C LEU A 38 -16.19 1.98 3.46
N VAL A 39 -16.36 2.39 4.73
CA VAL A 39 -15.29 2.30 5.74
C VAL A 39 -14.88 0.85 5.96
N VAL A 40 -15.85 -0.05 6.17
CA VAL A 40 -15.57 -1.49 6.36
C VAL A 40 -14.93 -2.09 5.10
N GLY A 41 -15.44 -1.75 3.92
CA GLY A 41 -14.86 -2.18 2.64
C GLY A 41 -13.44 -1.65 2.44
N ASN A 42 -13.15 -0.43 2.88
CA ASN A 42 -11.81 0.14 2.84
C ASN A 42 -10.84 -0.65 3.71
N ILE A 43 -11.24 -0.94 4.95
CA ILE A 43 -10.40 -1.66 5.90
C ILE A 43 -10.14 -3.10 5.42
N LEU A 44 -11.18 -3.80 4.98
CA LEU A 44 -11.07 -5.23 4.68
C LEU A 44 -10.57 -5.53 3.26
N ILE A 45 -10.82 -4.65 2.30
CA ILE A 45 -10.61 -4.94 0.88
C ILE A 45 -9.69 -3.91 0.24
N PHE A 46 -10.09 -2.64 0.20
CA PHE A 46 -9.38 -1.65 -0.62
C PHE A 46 -7.98 -1.36 -0.10
N SER A 47 -7.81 -1.12 1.20
CA SER A 47 -6.51 -0.80 1.79
C SER A 47 -5.50 -1.97 1.67
N PRO A 48 -5.82 -3.23 2.01
CA PRO A 48 -4.92 -4.37 1.75
C PRO A 48 -4.56 -4.53 0.27
N LEU A 49 -5.55 -4.36 -0.62
CA LEU A 49 -5.38 -4.55 -2.06
C LEU A 49 -4.49 -3.46 -2.67
N VAL A 50 -4.74 -2.19 -2.35
CA VAL A 50 -3.90 -1.06 -2.78
C VAL A 50 -2.49 -1.23 -2.24
N THR A 51 -2.34 -1.68 -0.99
CA THR A 51 -1.05 -1.95 -0.37
C THR A 51 -0.24 -3.00 -1.14
N LEU A 52 -0.90 -4.09 -1.53
CA LEU A 52 -0.31 -5.13 -2.35
C LEU A 52 0.11 -4.57 -3.72
N LEU A 53 -0.78 -3.89 -4.43
CA LEU A 53 -0.52 -3.36 -5.77
C LEU A 53 0.60 -2.31 -5.77
N VAL A 54 0.58 -1.38 -4.83
CA VAL A 54 1.61 -0.35 -4.69
C VAL A 54 2.96 -0.98 -4.38
N SER A 55 3.00 -1.95 -3.45
CA SER A 55 4.25 -2.65 -3.10
C SER A 55 4.78 -3.48 -4.27
N LEU A 56 3.90 -4.09 -5.05
CA LEU A 56 4.24 -4.80 -6.28
C LEU A 56 4.83 -3.86 -7.31
N LEU A 57 4.15 -2.76 -7.63
CA LEU A 57 4.64 -1.78 -8.60
C LEU A 57 5.98 -1.19 -8.16
N TYR A 58 6.10 -0.83 -6.88
CA TYR A 58 7.37 -0.36 -6.32
C TYR A 58 8.50 -1.38 -6.57
N ALA A 59 8.26 -2.65 -6.28
CA ALA A 59 9.28 -3.70 -6.45
C ALA A 59 9.57 -4.05 -7.91
N VAL A 60 8.61 -3.90 -8.82
CA VAL A 60 8.84 -4.03 -10.27
C VAL A 60 9.84 -2.99 -10.78
N PHE A 61 9.80 -1.77 -10.25
CA PHE A 61 10.70 -0.69 -10.67
C PHE A 61 12.03 -0.68 -9.92
N TYR A 62 12.00 -0.96 -8.60
CA TYR A 62 13.15 -0.74 -7.71
C TYR A 62 13.72 -2.03 -7.09
N GLY A 63 13.09 -3.19 -7.33
CA GLY A 63 13.44 -4.45 -6.68
C GLY A 63 12.87 -4.55 -5.26
N PHE A 64 13.20 -5.67 -4.59
CA PHE A 64 12.69 -5.99 -3.27
C PHE A 64 13.21 -4.98 -2.23
N SER A 65 12.32 -4.51 -1.36
CA SER A 65 12.69 -3.55 -0.32
C SER A 65 11.92 -3.77 0.97
N LEU A 66 12.54 -4.45 1.93
CA LEU A 66 11.98 -4.59 3.29
C LEU A 66 11.70 -3.23 3.94
N ARG A 67 12.57 -2.24 3.68
CA ARG A 67 12.40 -0.86 4.17
C ARG A 67 11.10 -0.23 3.67
N PHE A 68 10.66 -0.56 2.46
CA PHE A 68 9.38 -0.07 1.94
C PHE A 68 8.23 -0.67 2.73
N SER A 69 8.22 -1.98 2.95
CA SER A 69 7.17 -2.65 3.73
C SER A 69 7.15 -2.20 5.20
N LEU A 70 8.31 -1.90 5.80
CA LEU A 70 8.38 -1.27 7.13
C LEU A 70 7.78 0.13 7.15
N LEU A 71 8.03 0.95 6.11
CA LEU A 71 7.39 2.26 5.98
C LEU A 71 5.87 2.13 5.82
N VAL A 72 5.39 1.13 5.08
CA VAL A 72 3.95 0.84 4.96
C VAL A 72 3.34 0.49 6.32
N GLY A 73 4.00 -0.37 7.11
CA GLY A 73 3.57 -0.68 8.47
C GLY A 73 3.56 0.55 9.38
N LEU A 74 4.58 1.41 9.26
CA LEU A 74 4.61 2.67 10.00
C LEU A 74 3.47 3.62 9.58
N LEU A 75 3.17 3.71 8.28
CA LEU A 75 2.03 4.48 7.77
C LEU A 75 0.70 3.95 8.31
N PHE A 76 0.58 2.63 8.51
CA PHE A 76 -0.64 2.06 9.07
C PHE A 76 -0.96 2.61 10.47
N LEU A 77 0.06 2.97 11.27
CA LEU A 77 -0.18 3.58 12.59
C LEU A 77 -0.96 4.89 12.51
N LEU A 78 -1.00 5.57 11.35
CA LEU A 78 -1.84 6.75 11.15
C LEU A 78 -3.34 6.43 11.33
N THR A 79 -3.76 5.20 11.01
CA THR A 79 -5.14 4.76 11.15
C THR A 79 -5.62 4.78 12.61
N ILE A 80 -4.72 4.61 13.59
CA ILE A 80 -5.04 4.65 15.02
C ILE A 80 -5.62 6.00 15.41
N PHE A 81 -5.12 7.10 14.83
CA PHE A 81 -5.64 8.44 15.12
C PHE A 81 -7.06 8.66 14.59
N ILE A 82 -7.47 7.91 13.55
CA ILE A 82 -8.78 8.04 12.92
C ILE A 82 -9.80 7.15 13.63
N PHE A 83 -9.45 5.89 13.90
CA PHE A 83 -10.35 4.93 14.52
C PHE A 83 -10.36 5.02 16.04
N GLY A 84 -9.35 5.67 16.65
CA GLY A 84 -9.18 5.72 18.12
C GLY A 84 -8.76 4.38 18.73
N GLU A 85 -8.69 3.31 17.93
CA GLU A 85 -8.37 1.96 18.35
C GLU A 85 -7.24 1.40 17.52
N TRP A 86 -6.31 0.71 18.19
CA TRP A 86 -5.30 -0.07 17.49
C TRP A 86 -5.76 -1.51 17.37
N ILE A 87 -5.93 -1.96 16.13
CA ILE A 87 -6.32 -3.35 15.81
C ILE A 87 -5.12 -4.04 15.15
N PRO A 88 -4.33 -4.84 15.90
CA PRO A 88 -3.13 -5.48 15.38
C PRO A 88 -3.38 -6.42 14.20
N LEU A 89 -4.58 -7.01 14.11
CA LEU A 89 -4.95 -7.91 13.03
C LEU A 89 -4.88 -7.23 11.67
N TYR A 90 -5.48 -6.03 11.53
CA TYR A 90 -5.43 -5.27 10.28
C TYR A 90 -4.01 -4.81 9.95
N HIS A 91 -3.25 -4.39 10.97
CA HIS A 91 -1.84 -4.05 10.79
C HIS A 91 -1.07 -5.22 10.17
N LEU A 92 -1.23 -6.43 10.74
CA LEU A 92 -0.56 -7.62 10.25
C LEU A 92 -0.98 -7.96 8.82
N VAL A 93 -2.28 -7.93 8.51
CA VAL A 93 -2.79 -8.19 7.15
C VAL A 93 -2.16 -7.24 6.14
N TYR A 94 -2.11 -5.95 6.44
CA TYR A 94 -1.61 -4.94 5.50
C TYR A 94 -0.10 -5.06 5.32
N PHE A 95 0.62 -5.36 6.39
CA PHE A 95 2.05 -5.64 6.34
C PHE A 95 2.36 -6.88 5.48
N LEU A 96 1.59 -7.95 5.64
CA LEU A 96 1.69 -9.16 4.82
C LEU A 96 1.32 -8.88 3.36
N SER A 97 0.28 -8.09 3.10
CA SER A 97 -0.07 -7.63 1.75
C SER A 97 1.09 -6.86 1.11
N SER A 98 1.78 -6.00 1.87
CA SER A 98 2.95 -5.28 1.38
C SER A 98 4.10 -6.22 1.07
N LEU A 99 4.44 -7.14 1.97
CA LEU A 99 5.50 -8.12 1.75
C LEU A 99 5.22 -8.99 0.54
N THR A 100 3.98 -9.46 0.40
CA THR A 100 3.54 -10.28 -0.73
C THR A 100 3.67 -9.52 -2.04
N GLY A 101 3.14 -8.29 -2.10
CA GLY A 101 3.27 -7.43 -3.28
C GLY A 101 4.73 -7.19 -3.66
N ASN A 102 5.57 -6.84 -2.68
CA ASN A 102 7.00 -6.59 -2.85
C ASN A 102 7.76 -7.83 -3.34
N GLY A 103 7.45 -9.01 -2.79
CA GLY A 103 7.99 -10.29 -3.23
C GLY A 103 7.62 -10.61 -4.69
N LEU A 104 6.34 -10.50 -5.03
CA LEU A 104 5.85 -10.71 -6.39
C LEU A 104 6.48 -9.73 -7.38
N GLY A 105 6.51 -8.43 -7.05
CA GLY A 105 7.11 -7.42 -7.91
C GLY A 105 8.61 -7.65 -8.14
N HIS A 106 9.33 -8.16 -7.14
CA HIS A 106 10.73 -8.54 -7.31
C HIS A 106 10.92 -9.72 -8.27
N LEU A 107 10.02 -10.70 -8.29
CA LEU A 107 10.05 -11.78 -9.29
C LEU A 107 9.98 -11.20 -10.71
N PHE A 108 9.04 -10.27 -10.94
CA PHE A 108 8.94 -9.57 -12.23
C PHE A 108 10.17 -8.73 -12.56
N TYR A 109 10.75 -8.04 -11.57
CA TYR A 109 12.01 -7.31 -11.74
C TYR A 109 13.13 -8.24 -12.23
N HIS A 110 13.24 -9.44 -11.64
CA HIS A 110 14.24 -10.44 -12.04
C HIS A 110 14.01 -10.96 -13.46
N LEU A 111 12.75 -11.26 -13.82
CA LEU A 111 12.37 -11.69 -15.17
C LEU A 111 12.71 -10.63 -16.23
N ARG A 112 12.41 -9.36 -15.95
CA ARG A 112 12.73 -8.23 -16.84
C ARG A 112 14.23 -8.08 -17.03
N LYS A 113 15.01 -8.21 -15.96
CA LYS A 113 16.48 -8.13 -15.99
C LYS A 113 17.12 -9.30 -16.74
N LYS A 114 16.54 -10.49 -16.64
CA LYS A 114 16.98 -11.68 -17.39
C LYS A 114 16.75 -11.50 -18.90
N ASN A 115 15.55 -11.07 -19.30
CA ASN A 115 15.22 -10.84 -20.71
C ASN A 115 16.02 -9.70 -21.35
N SER A 116 16.36 -8.65 -20.59
CA SER A 116 17.18 -7.54 -21.13
C SER A 116 18.65 -7.93 -21.34
N ARG A 117 19.18 -8.88 -20.56
CA ARG A 117 20.51 -9.47 -20.80
C ARG A 117 20.52 -10.40 -22.01
N ALA A 118 19.48 -11.22 -22.17
CA ALA A 118 19.35 -12.12 -23.33
C ALA A 118 19.20 -11.38 -24.66
N ARG A 119 18.66 -10.15 -24.67
CA ARG A 119 18.58 -9.29 -25.87
C ARG A 119 19.88 -8.56 -26.23
N LYS A 120 20.89 -8.57 -25.35
CA LYS A 120 22.18 -7.88 -25.55
C LYS A 120 23.33 -8.82 -25.94
N MET A 121 23.08 -10.14 -25.91
CA MET A 121 23.94 -11.16 -26.51
C MET A 121 23.41 -11.49 -27.91
#